data_AF-A0A958H9H5-F1
#
_entry.id   AF-A0A958H9H5-F1
#
_cell.length_a   1.000
_cell.length_b   1.000
_cell.length_c   1.000
_cell.angle_alpha   90.00
_cell.angle_beta   90.00
_cell.angle_gamma   90.00
#
_symmetry.space_group_name_H-M   'P 1'
#
loop_
_entity.id
_entity.type
_entity.pdbx_description
1 polymer ?
#
loop_
_entity_poly.entity_id
_entity_poly.type
_entity_poly.pdbx_seq_one_letter_code
_entity_poly.pdbx_strand_id
1 'polypeptide(L)'
;PTCVGYVATLRPGDLGRKVWLMRPGFPPEGPFLVVDYAAASDFARLDRRGLIAEVDYETARRWGMTGPLYDVLLLAKSPIVPRVHLPLITVGRSADAQPTPDSSSNLAND
;
A
#
# COMPACT_ATOMS: atom_id res chain seq x y z
N PRO A 1 15.95 -7.24 -6.81
CA PRO A 1 14.69 -6.46 -6.76
C PRO A 1 14.93 -4.98 -7.03
N THR A 2 14.14 -4.43 -7.96
CA THR A 2 14.03 -2.98 -8.23
C THR A 2 13.40 -2.27 -7.03
N CYS A 3 13.81 -1.02 -6.76
CA CYS A 3 13.24 -0.23 -5.69
C CYS A 3 11.95 0.47 -6.17
N VAL A 4 10.98 0.61 -5.27
CA VAL A 4 9.69 1.26 -5.56
C VAL A 4 9.73 2.78 -5.44
N GLY A 5 10.81 3.31 -4.87
CA GLY A 5 11.07 4.74 -4.69
C GLY A 5 12.38 4.99 -3.94
N TYR A 6 12.61 6.26 -3.62
CA TYR A 6 13.78 6.77 -2.95
C TYR A 6 13.44 7.42 -1.61
N VAL A 7 14.38 7.35 -0.68
CA VAL A 7 14.27 8.01 0.63
C VAL A 7 15.56 8.71 1.03
N ALA A 8 15.42 9.79 1.78
CA ALA A 8 16.50 10.40 2.55
C ALA A 8 16.30 10.07 4.03
N THR A 9 17.35 9.67 4.75
CA THR A 9 17.23 9.32 6.20
C THR A 9 17.98 10.31 7.08
N LEU A 10 18.01 10.13 8.40
CA LEU A 10 18.87 10.96 9.26
C LEU A 10 20.29 10.42 9.40
N ARG A 11 20.52 9.13 9.13
CA ARG A 11 21.78 8.46 9.49
C ARG A 11 22.61 8.20 8.24
N PRO A 12 23.89 8.63 8.19
CA PRO A 12 24.75 8.39 7.04
C PRO A 12 24.99 6.90 6.75
N GLY A 13 24.94 6.05 7.78
CA GLY A 13 25.14 4.61 7.65
C GLY A 13 24.08 3.88 6.83
N ASP A 14 22.97 4.55 6.48
CA ASP A 14 21.91 3.94 5.69
C ASP A 14 22.05 4.17 4.18
N LEU A 15 22.98 5.03 3.74
CA LEU A 15 23.16 5.36 2.33
C LEU A 15 23.41 4.11 1.47
N GLY A 16 22.67 3.99 0.37
CA GLY A 16 22.74 2.86 -0.57
C GLY A 16 22.01 1.59 -0.09
N ARG A 17 21.48 1.56 1.13
CA ARG A 17 20.71 0.41 1.64
C ARG A 17 19.30 0.40 1.06
N LYS A 18 18.74 -0.81 1.02
CA LYS A 18 17.32 -1.04 0.74
C LYS A 18 16.56 -1.13 2.06
N VAL A 19 15.50 -0.35 2.19
CA VAL A 19 14.67 -0.27 3.39
C VAL A 19 13.20 -0.43 3.05
N TRP A 20 12.38 -0.77 4.03
CA TRP A 20 10.93 -0.80 3.91
C TRP A 20 10.35 0.23 4.87
N LEU A 21 9.27 0.88 4.46
CA LEU A 21 8.54 1.83 5.29
C LEU A 21 7.18 1.24 5.65
N MET A 22 6.81 1.32 6.92
CA MET A 22 5.49 0.90 7.40
C MET A 22 4.76 2.12 7.96
N ARG A 23 3.68 2.53 7.29
CA ARG A 23 2.80 3.59 7.76
C ARG A 23 1.73 3.01 8.70
N PRO A 24 1.20 3.80 9.65
CA PRO A 24 0.11 3.35 10.52
C PRO A 24 -1.08 2.80 9.73
N GLY A 25 -1.50 1.57 10.02
CA GLY A 25 -2.64 0.92 9.36
C GLY A 25 -2.35 0.36 7.95
N PHE A 26 -1.12 0.42 7.45
CA PHE A 26 -0.74 -0.11 6.13
C PHE A 26 0.33 -1.21 6.24
N PRO A 27 0.33 -2.18 5.31
CA PRO A 27 1.42 -3.13 5.24
C PRO A 27 2.74 -2.43 4.88
N PRO A 28 3.88 -3.01 5.26
CA PRO A 28 5.20 -2.53 4.87
C PRO A 28 5.36 -2.43 3.35
N GLU A 29 5.79 -1.27 2.86
CA GLU A 29 6.06 -0.99 1.45
C GLU A 29 7.57 -0.93 1.20
N GLY A 30 8.04 -1.47 0.08
CA GLY A 30 9.43 -1.42 -0.31
C GLY A 30 9.84 -2.52 -1.30
N PRO A 31 11.14 -2.61 -1.62
CA PRO A 31 12.21 -1.80 -1.02
C PRO A 31 12.26 -0.37 -1.57
N PHE A 32 12.60 0.59 -0.71
CA PHE A 32 13.06 1.93 -1.07
C PHE A 32 14.59 1.96 -1.07
N LEU A 33 15.20 2.73 -1.97
CA LEU A 33 16.64 3.00 -1.93
C LEU A 33 16.91 4.25 -1.10
N VAL A 34 17.80 4.14 -0.12
CA VAL A 34 18.31 5.32 0.61
C VAL A 34 19.33 6.03 -0.28
N VAL A 35 19.04 7.26 -0.69
CA VAL A 35 19.87 8.03 -1.62
C VAL A 35 20.50 9.27 -1.01
N ASP A 36 20.02 9.67 0.16
CA ASP A 36 20.54 10.84 0.87
C ASP A 36 20.38 10.66 2.38
N TYR A 37 21.04 11.53 3.13
CA TYR A 37 20.89 11.62 4.57
C TYR A 37 21.02 13.07 5.07
N ALA A 38 20.44 13.34 6.23
CA ALA A 38 20.49 14.68 6.84
C ALA A 38 21.94 15.16 7.06
N ALA A 39 22.19 16.43 6.75
CA ALA A 39 23.43 17.09 7.15
C ALA A 39 23.59 17.04 8.67
N ALA A 40 24.83 16.91 9.15
CA ALA A 40 25.13 16.78 10.57
C ALA A 40 24.59 17.96 11.41
N SER A 41 24.59 19.18 10.84
CA SER A 41 24.02 20.39 11.45
C SER A 41 22.51 20.32 11.65
N ASP A 42 21.79 19.55 10.83
CA ASP A 42 20.34 19.43 10.88
C ASP A 42 19.86 18.25 11.71
N PHE A 43 20.73 17.28 11.99
CA PHE A 43 20.38 16.04 12.69
C PHE A 43 19.58 16.31 13.98
N ALA A 44 20.11 17.11 14.90
CA ALA A 44 19.48 17.36 16.20
C ALA A 44 18.12 18.10 16.09
N ARG A 45 17.89 18.85 15.01
CA ARG A 45 16.62 19.53 14.75
C ARG A 45 15.59 18.56 14.16
N LEU A 46 16.00 17.73 13.23
CA LEU A 46 15.12 16.76 12.56
C LEU A 46 14.75 15.59 13.48
N ASP A 47 15.70 15.11 14.27
CA ASP A 47 15.50 14.05 15.26
C ASP A 47 14.49 14.48 16.35
N ARG A 48 14.62 15.71 16.88
CA ARG A 48 13.63 16.28 17.82
C ARG A 48 12.22 16.41 17.25
N ARG A 49 12.08 16.48 15.92
CA ARG A 49 10.77 16.51 15.24
C ARG A 49 10.22 15.12 14.97
N GLY A 50 10.96 14.06 15.32
CA GLY A 50 10.60 12.68 15.02
C GLY A 50 10.64 12.37 13.52
N LEU A 51 11.37 13.16 12.72
CA LEU A 51 11.62 12.77 11.33
C LEU A 51 12.42 11.47 11.36
N ILE A 52 12.07 10.52 10.48
CA ILE A 52 12.83 9.28 10.29
C ILE A 52 13.34 9.13 8.86
N ALA A 53 12.56 9.64 7.90
CA ALA A 53 12.88 9.64 6.49
C ALA A 53 12.02 10.66 5.75
N GLU A 54 12.56 11.22 4.68
CA GLU A 54 11.81 11.89 3.62
C GLU A 54 11.66 10.91 2.44
N VAL A 55 10.52 10.96 1.77
CA VAL A 55 10.23 10.13 0.59
C VAL A 55 10.25 10.99 -0.66
N ASP A 56 10.53 10.38 -1.82
CA ASP A 56 10.40 11.07 -3.09
C ASP A 56 8.97 11.58 -3.39
N TYR A 57 8.87 12.50 -4.35
CA TYR A 57 7.61 13.14 -4.72
C TYR A 57 6.53 12.15 -5.18
N GLU A 58 6.90 11.13 -5.98
CA GLU A 58 5.93 10.17 -6.48
C GLU A 58 5.39 9.28 -5.36
N THR A 59 6.21 8.91 -4.38
CA THR A 59 5.77 8.21 -3.17
C THR A 59 4.87 9.10 -2.33
N ALA A 60 5.26 10.36 -2.09
CA ALA A 60 4.42 11.31 -1.35
C ALA A 60 3.04 11.48 -2.00
N ARG A 61 2.98 11.58 -3.34
CA ARG A 61 1.73 11.65 -4.10
C ARG A 61 0.89 10.39 -4.01
N ARG A 62 1.49 9.20 -4.23
CA ARG A 62 0.78 7.91 -4.11
C ARG A 62 0.21 7.71 -2.71
N TRP A 63 0.91 8.23 -1.69
CA TRP A 63 0.48 8.18 -0.30
C TRP A 63 -0.54 9.26 0.08
N GLY A 64 -0.82 10.23 -0.81
CA GLY A 64 -1.71 11.35 -0.53
C GLY A 64 -1.19 12.28 0.55
N MET A 65 0.14 12.42 0.68
CA MET A 65 0.75 13.25 1.71
C MET A 65 0.48 14.74 1.46
N THR A 66 -0.13 15.40 2.43
CA THR A 66 -0.26 16.87 2.50
C THR A 66 0.68 17.49 3.54
N GLY A 67 1.45 16.66 4.24
CA GLY A 67 2.41 17.02 5.28
C GLY A 67 3.13 15.77 5.81
N PRO A 68 3.94 15.92 6.88
CA PRO A 68 4.64 14.80 7.51
C PRO A 68 3.67 13.72 8.02
N LEU A 69 4.06 12.47 7.87
CA LEU A 69 3.41 11.32 8.51
C LEU A 69 4.14 10.98 9.80
N TYR A 70 3.40 10.70 10.86
CA TYR A 70 3.92 10.27 12.15
C TYR A 70 3.76 8.76 12.34
N ASP A 71 4.49 8.21 13.31
CA ASP A 71 4.46 6.77 13.66
C ASP A 71 4.81 5.82 12.50
N VAL A 72 5.59 6.31 11.53
CA VAL A 72 6.16 5.48 10.47
C VAL A 72 7.33 4.66 11.04
N LEU A 73 7.50 3.42 10.61
CA LEU A 73 8.68 2.62 10.93
C LEU A 73 9.57 2.43 9.71
N LEU A 74 10.88 2.53 9.90
CA LEU A 74 11.90 2.16 8.92
C LEU A 74 12.46 0.77 9.25
N LEU A 75 12.29 -0.16 8.31
CA LEU A 75 12.64 -1.57 8.48
C LEU A 75 13.82 -1.93 7.58
N ALA A 76 14.88 -2.49 8.16
CA ALA A 76 16.09 -2.88 7.43
C ALA A 76 15.96 -4.15 6.58
N LYS A 77 14.85 -4.89 6.74
CA LYS A 77 14.56 -6.14 6.02
C LYS A 77 13.09 -6.15 5.65
N SER A 78 12.75 -6.81 4.54
CA SER A 78 11.36 -7.12 4.21
C SER A 78 10.78 -7.93 5.36
N PRO A 79 9.73 -7.44 6.04
CA PRO A 79 8.97 -8.31 6.92
C PRO A 79 8.30 -9.38 6.05
N ILE A 80 8.35 -10.63 6.51
CA ILE A 80 7.55 -11.71 5.93
C ILE A 80 6.12 -11.41 6.36
N VAL A 81 5.35 -10.77 5.49
CA VAL A 81 3.90 -10.65 5.71
C VAL A 81 3.30 -11.96 5.19
N PRO A 82 2.73 -12.84 6.03
CA PRO A 82 2.00 -13.98 5.53
C PRO A 82 0.88 -13.44 4.65
N ARG A 83 0.87 -13.77 3.36
CA ARG A 83 -0.29 -13.49 2.51
C ARG A 83 -1.45 -14.29 3.07
N VAL A 84 -2.32 -13.65 3.85
CA VAL A 84 -3.64 -14.20 4.14
C VAL A 84 -4.38 -14.13 2.82
N HIS A 85 -4.52 -15.28 2.15
CA HIS A 85 -5.42 -15.42 1.02
C HIS A 85 -6.83 -15.31 1.61
N LEU A 86 -7.40 -14.11 1.62
CA LEU A 86 -8.82 -13.95 1.88
C LEU A 86 -9.54 -14.67 0.73
N PRO A 87 -10.36 -15.70 0.99
CA PRO A 87 -11.13 -16.32 -0.07
C PRO A 87 -12.02 -15.23 -0.70
N LEU A 88 -11.98 -15.14 -2.02
CA LEU A 88 -12.93 -14.36 -2.78
C LEU A 88 -14.32 -14.90 -2.42
N ILE A 89 -15.11 -14.16 -1.65
CA ILE A 89 -16.53 -14.50 -1.45
C ILE A 89 -17.20 -14.24 -2.79
N THR A 90 -17.31 -15.28 -3.61
CA THR A 90 -18.22 -15.29 -4.76
C THR A 90 -19.63 -15.13 -4.18
N VAL A 91 -20.20 -13.94 -4.27
CA VAL A 91 -21.63 -13.75 -4.05
C VAL A 91 -22.33 -14.55 -5.14
N GLY A 92 -22.86 -15.72 -4.75
CA GLY A 92 -23.69 -16.54 -5.62
C GLY A 92 -24.86 -15.73 -6.13
N ARG A 93 -24.91 -15.52 -7.45
CA ARG A 93 -26.10 -15.02 -8.13
C ARG A 93 -27.13 -16.15 -8.01
N SER A 94 -28.20 -15.94 -7.25
CA SER A 94 -29.33 -16.87 -7.20
C SER A 94 -29.81 -17.15 -8.62
N ALA A 95 -29.69 -18.42 -9.04
CA ALA A 95 -30.52 -18.97 -10.08
C ALA A 95 -31.91 -19.16 -9.49
N ASP A 96 -32.94 -18.67 -10.17
CA ASP A 96 -34.16 -19.43 -10.49
C ASP A 96 -35.20 -18.53 -11.14
N ALA A 97 -35.36 -18.67 -12.45
CA ALA A 97 -36.64 -18.55 -13.15
C ALA A 97 -36.44 -19.12 -14.56
N GLN A 98 -36.54 -20.44 -14.67
CA GLN A 98 -36.73 -21.14 -15.94
C GLN A 98 -38.19 -20.90 -16.39
N PRO A 99 -38.47 -20.39 -17.60
CA PRO A 99 -39.84 -20.40 -18.11
C PRO A 99 -40.18 -21.84 -18.52
N THR A 100 -41.22 -22.40 -17.91
CA THR A 100 -41.85 -23.66 -18.34
C THR A 100 -42.48 -23.49 -19.73
N PRO A 101 -42.34 -24.46 -20.64
CA PRO A 101 -43.23 -24.53 -21.79
C PRO A 101 -44.54 -25.15 -21.32
N ASP A 102 -45.68 -24.60 -21.71
CA ASP A 102 -46.79 -25.49 -22.07
C ASP A 102 -47.81 -24.82 -22.98
N SER A 103 -48.09 -25.57 -24.04
CA SER A 103 -49.15 -25.39 -25.00
C SER A 103 -50.50 -25.62 -24.35
N SER A 104 -51.47 -24.75 -24.61
CA SER A 104 -52.88 -25.11 -24.60
C SER A 104 -53.66 -24.22 -25.57
N SER A 105 -54.02 -24.91 -26.65
CA SER A 105 -55.05 -24.72 -27.65
C SER A 105 -56.31 -23.93 -27.26
N ASN A 106 -56.79 -23.16 -28.23
CA ASN A 106 -58.16 -23.16 -28.78
C ASN A 106 -59.25 -22.17 -28.28
N LEU A 107 -59.83 -21.54 -29.31
CA LEU A 107 -61.21 -21.09 -29.55
C LEU A 107 -61.68 -19.67 -29.14
N ALA A 108 -61.98 -18.88 -30.18
CA ALA A 108 -63.28 -18.27 -30.51
C ALA A 108 -63.39 -16.71 -30.53
N ASN A 109 -64.08 -16.26 -31.59
CA ASN A 109 -64.72 -14.96 -31.89
C ASN A 109 -63.76 -13.88 -32.45
N ASP A 110 -64.00 -13.23 -33.60
CA ASP A 110 -65.19 -13.00 -34.45
C ASP A 110 -64.74 -12.87 -35.93
#